data_AF-A0AAU0KQ21-F1
#
_entry.id   AF-A0AAU0KQ21-F1
#
_cell.length_a   1.000
_cell.length_b   1.000
_cell.length_c   1.000
_cell.angle_alpha   90.00
_cell.angle_beta   90.00
_cell.angle_gamma   90.00
#
_symmetry.space_group_name_H-M   'P 1'
#
loop_
_entity.id
_entity.type
_entity.pdbx_description
1 polymer ?
#
loop_
_entity_poly.entity_id
_entity_poly.type
_entity_poly.pdbx_seq_one_letter_code
_entity_poly.pdbx_strand_id
1 'polypeptide(L)'
;MSEEQRRQLQQQLWNIANTLRGKMGADEFRDYILGFIFYKYLSEKIEAFANAELAPDNLTFDQIDENTPEGKAIIDALREAAYSRA
;
A
#
# COMPACT_ATOMS: atom_id res chain seq x y z
N MET A 1 -11.44 -15.25 15.95
CA MET A 1 -12.49 -14.82 15.00
C MET A 1 -13.55 -15.90 14.95
N SER A 2 -14.76 -15.65 15.45
CA SER A 2 -15.89 -16.58 15.29
C SER A 2 -16.42 -16.55 13.85
N GLU A 3 -17.16 -17.59 13.44
CA GLU A 3 -17.79 -17.61 12.11
C GLU A 3 -18.75 -16.43 11.90
N GLU A 4 -19.42 -16.00 12.97
CA GLU A 4 -20.35 -14.88 12.94
C GLU A 4 -19.62 -13.55 12.66
N GLN A 5 -18.46 -13.33 13.28
CA GLN A 5 -17.61 -12.18 12.99
C GLN A 5 -17.11 -12.18 11.54
N ARG A 6 -16.78 -13.36 10.98
CA ARG A 6 -16.37 -13.47 9.57
C ARG A 6 -17.51 -13.10 8.62
N ARG A 7 -18.73 -13.58 8.88
CA ARG A 7 -19.92 -13.25 8.08
C ARG A 7 -20.25 -11.76 8.13
N GLN A 8 -20.22 -11.15 9.31
CA GLN A 8 -20.45 -9.72 9.48
C GLN A 8 -19.42 -8.89 8.71
N LEU A 9 -18.14 -9.25 8.80
CA LEU A 9 -17.06 -8.60 8.05
C LEU A 9 -17.25 -8.72 6.54
N GLN A 10 -17.56 -9.92 6.04
CA GLN A 10 -17.83 -10.14 4.60
C GLN A 10 -18.99 -9.28 4.11
N GLN A 11 -20.07 -9.18 4.89
CA GLN A 11 -21.23 -8.39 4.52
C GLN A 11 -20.92 -6.89 4.51
N GLN A 12 -20.13 -6.40 5.48
CA GLN A 12 -19.66 -5.01 5.47
C GLN A 12 -18.79 -4.70 4.25
N LEU A 13 -17.82 -5.57 3.92
CA LEU A 13 -16.98 -5.41 2.73
C LEU A 13 -17.80 -5.41 1.44
N TRP A 14 -18.80 -6.28 1.35
CA TRP A 14 -19.73 -6.33 0.23
C TRP A 14 -20.52 -5.02 0.08
N ASN A 15 -21.02 -4.46 1.19
CA ASN A 15 -21.75 -3.19 1.18
C ASN A 15 -20.86 -2.01 0.76
N ILE A 16 -19.61 -1.99 1.24
CA ILE A 16 -18.62 -0.98 0.85
C ILE A 16 -18.32 -1.08 -0.65
N ALA A 17 -18.07 -2.29 -1.17
CA ALA A 17 -17.82 -2.51 -2.58
C ALA A 17 -18.98 -2.06 -3.47
N ASN A 18 -20.23 -2.34 -3.08
CA ASN A 18 -21.41 -1.87 -3.82
C ASN A 18 -21.55 -0.35 -3.81
N THR A 19 -21.24 0.29 -2.69
CA THR A 19 -21.24 1.76 -2.57
C THR A 19 -20.18 2.38 -3.47
N LEU A 20 -18.95 1.83 -3.45
CA LEU A 20 -17.82 2.33 -4.24
C LEU A 20 -17.99 2.09 -5.74
N ARG A 21 -18.61 0.97 -6.14
CA ARG A 21 -18.91 0.67 -7.55
C ARG A 21 -19.80 1.73 -8.20
N GLY A 22 -20.71 2.33 -7.43
CA GLY A 22 -21.66 3.32 -7.96
C GLY A 22 -22.43 2.79 -9.17
N LYS A 23 -22.27 3.44 -10.34
CA LYS A 23 -22.92 3.06 -11.61
C LYS A 23 -22.08 2.13 -12.50
N MET A 24 -20.86 1.75 -12.09
CA MET A 24 -19.98 0.90 -12.89
C MET A 24 -20.48 -0.55 -12.95
N GLY A 25 -20.16 -1.25 -14.03
CA GLY A 25 -20.41 -2.68 -14.15
C GLY A 25 -19.61 -3.47 -13.10
N ALA A 26 -20.10 -4.66 -12.72
CA ALA A 26 -19.41 -5.49 -11.73
C ALA A 26 -18.02 -5.97 -12.21
N ASP A 27 -17.90 -6.28 -13.50
CA ASP A 27 -16.64 -6.72 -14.10
C ASP A 27 -15.66 -5.55 -14.23
N GLU A 28 -16.14 -4.38 -14.67
CA GLU A 28 -15.35 -3.16 -14.74
C GLU A 28 -14.82 -2.73 -13.36
N PHE A 29 -15.68 -2.71 -12.34
CA PHE A 29 -15.25 -2.39 -10.97
C PHE A 29 -14.22 -3.39 -10.44
N ARG A 30 -14.35 -4.69 -10.76
CA ARG A 30 -13.38 -5.71 -10.37
C ARG A 30 -12.01 -5.39 -10.94
N ASP A 31 -11.92 -5.08 -12.23
CA ASP A 31 -10.64 -4.82 -12.89
C ASP A 31 -9.94 -3.58 -12.30
N TYR A 32 -10.69 -2.52 -12.00
CA TYR A 32 -10.13 -1.33 -11.35
C TYR A 32 -9.76 -1.55 -9.88
N ILE A 33 -10.65 -2.16 -9.08
CA ILE A 33 -10.43 -2.31 -7.63
C ILE A 33 -9.25 -3.25 -7.34
N LEU A 34 -9.04 -4.27 -8.18
CA LEU A 34 -7.87 -5.15 -8.05
C LEU A 34 -6.57 -4.39 -8.27
N GLY A 35 -6.53 -3.47 -9.26
CA GLY A 35 -5.38 -2.59 -9.47
C GLY A 35 -5.08 -1.73 -8.24
N PHE A 36 -6.11 -1.14 -7.62
CA PHE A 36 -5.94 -0.34 -6.40
C PHE A 36 -5.50 -1.16 -5.19
N ILE A 37 -6.07 -2.35 -4.99
CA ILE A 37 -5.67 -3.26 -3.89
C ILE A 37 -4.22 -3.69 -4.08
N PHE A 38 -3.84 -4.05 -5.31
CA PHE A 38 -2.48 -4.44 -5.63
C PHE A 38 -1.48 -3.30 -5.44
N TYR A 39 -1.84 -2.10 -5.91
CA TYR A 39 -1.04 -0.89 -5.70
C TYR A 39 -0.83 -0.62 -4.21
N LYS A 40 -1.92 -0.61 -3.42
CA LYS A 40 -1.85 -0.45 -1.97
C LYS A 40 -0.95 -1.50 -1.31
N TYR A 41 -1.11 -2.77 -1.68
CA TYR A 41 -0.29 -3.85 -1.14
C TYR A 41 1.21 -3.66 -1.43
N LEU A 42 1.56 -3.28 -2.66
CA LEU A 42 2.95 -3.00 -3.01
C LEU A 42 3.48 -1.77 -2.29
N SER A 43 2.70 -0.68 -2.22
CA SER A 43 3.07 0.53 -1.51
C SER A 43 3.35 0.26 -0.04
N GLU A 44 2.46 -0.45 0.66
CA GLU A 44 2.66 -0.82 2.07
C GLU A 44 3.92 -1.68 2.27
N LYS A 45 4.20 -2.59 1.33
CA LYS A 45 5.40 -3.43 1.39
C LYS A 45 6.68 -2.61 1.22
N ILE A 46 6.70 -1.68 0.27
CA ILE A 46 7.85 -0.80 0.01
C ILE A 46 8.05 0.15 1.20
N GLU A 47 6.97 0.73 1.73
CA GLU A 47 7.01 1.61 2.89
C GLU A 47 7.56 0.87 4.13
N ALA A 48 7.08 -0.36 4.39
CA ALA A 48 7.58 -1.17 5.49
C ALA A 48 9.08 -1.50 5.34
N PHE A 49 9.53 -1.79 4.11
CA PHE A 49 10.95 -1.99 3.82
C PHE A 49 11.76 -0.71 4.07
N ALA A 50 11.33 0.42 3.52
CA ALA A 50 12.03 1.70 3.67
C ALA A 50 12.11 2.13 5.14
N ASN A 51 11.01 2.03 5.89
CA ASN A 51 11.00 2.31 7.33
C ASN A 51 11.95 1.41 8.11
N ALA A 52 12.13 0.15 7.72
CA ALA A 52 13.08 -0.75 8.37
C ALA A 52 14.54 -0.36 8.13
N GLU A 53 14.87 0.08 6.91
CA GLU A 53 16.22 0.55 6.56
C GLU A 53 16.55 1.91 7.17
N LEU A 54 15.55 2.79 7.35
CA LEU A 54 15.68 4.12 7.96
C LEU A 54 15.61 4.10 9.49
N ALA A 55 15.22 2.98 10.10
CA ALA A 55 15.10 2.82 11.54
C ALA A 55 16.38 3.21 12.33
N PRO A 56 17.61 2.92 11.86
CA PRO A 56 18.84 3.34 12.56
C PRO A 56 19.00 4.86 12.66
N ASP A 57 18.49 5.60 11.67
CA ASP A 57 18.54 7.06 11.62
C ASP A 57 17.33 7.70 12.31
N ASN A 58 16.43 6.88 12.87
CA ASN A 58 15.18 7.30 13.51
C ASN A 58 14.31 8.17 12.58
N LEU A 59 14.37 7.85 11.28
CA LEU A 59 13.60 8.47 10.21
C LEU A 59 12.54 7.50 9.69
N THR A 60 11.47 8.05 9.13
CA THR A 60 10.44 7.29 8.42
C THR A 60 10.34 7.76 6.97
N PHE A 61 9.86 6.88 6.09
CA PHE A 61 9.81 7.14 4.65
C PHE A 61 8.95 8.37 4.30
N ASP A 62 7.89 8.63 5.07
CA ASP A 62 7.00 9.80 4.93
C ASP A 62 7.67 11.13 5.30
N GLN A 63 8.80 11.10 6.02
CA GLN A 63 9.54 12.30 6.42
C GLN A 63 10.56 12.77 5.37
N ILE A 64 10.76 11.97 4.31
CA ILE A 64 11.75 12.26 3.27
C ILE A 64 11.13 13.19 2.22
N ASP A 65 11.71 14.37 2.05
CA ASP A 65 11.34 15.28 0.96
C ASP A 65 12.15 14.97 -0.31
N GLU A 66 11.47 14.36 -1.30
CA GLU A 66 12.03 14.02 -2.61
C GLU A 66 12.50 15.23 -3.44
N ASN A 67 12.13 16.46 -3.05
CA ASN A 67 12.57 17.67 -3.74
C ASN A 67 13.96 18.15 -3.26
N THR A 68 14.41 17.69 -2.11
CA THR A 68 15.73 18.03 -1.57
C THR A 68 16.82 17.14 -2.18
N PRO A 69 18.05 17.65 -2.38
CA PRO A 69 19.19 16.82 -2.81
C PRO A 69 19.44 15.64 -1.87
N GLU A 70 19.29 15.86 -0.57
CA GLU A 70 19.47 14.85 0.48
C GLU A 70 18.38 13.76 0.41
N GLY A 71 17.11 14.15 0.27
CA GLY A 71 16.01 13.20 0.16
C GLY A 71 16.10 12.33 -1.10
N LYS A 72 16.54 12.90 -2.23
CA LYS A 72 16.82 12.11 -3.45
C LYS A 72 17.91 11.06 -3.21
N ALA A 73 19.00 11.44 -2.55
CA ALA A 73 20.09 10.51 -2.24
C ALA A 73 19.62 9.36 -1.34
N ILE A 74 18.76 9.64 -0.35
CA ILE A 74 18.18 8.61 0.52
C ILE A 74 17.25 7.69 -0.29
N ILE A 75 16.39 8.23 -1.15
CA ILE A 75 15.49 7.42 -2.00
C ILE A 75 16.28 6.53 -2.96
N ASP A 76 17.34 7.06 -3.57
CA ASP A 76 18.19 6.27 -4.47
C ASP A 76 18.94 5.16 -3.72
N ALA A 77 19.45 5.44 -2.50
CA ALA A 77 20.04 4.42 -1.65
C ALA A 77 19.03 3.31 -1.27
N LEU A 78 17.79 3.68 -0.94
CA LEU A 78 16.71 2.73 -0.65
C LEU A 78 16.34 1.88 -1.88
N ARG A 79 16.37 2.46 -3.08
CA ARG A 79 16.13 1.71 -4.33
C ARG A 79 17.22 0.67 -4.57
N GLU A 80 18.48 1.04 -4.43
CA GLU A 80 19.61 0.10 -4.56
C GLU A 80 19.55 -1.01 -3.50
N ALA A 81 19.21 -0.66 -2.26
CA ALA A 81 18.98 -1.64 -1.19
C ALA A 81 17.82 -2.60 -1.53
N ALA A 82 16.73 -2.10 -2.11
CA ALA A 82 15.60 -2.93 -2.53
C ALA A 82 15.96 -3.90 -3.67
N TYR A 83 16.72 -3.45 -4.68
CA TYR A 83 17.14 -4.29 -5.81
C TYR A 83 18.16 -5.35 -5.41
N SER A 84 19.08 -5.03 -4.52
CA SER A 84 20.09 -5.99 -4.05
C SER A 84 19.53 -7.12 -3.18
N ARG A 85 18.34 -6.93 -2.59
CA ARG A 85 17.66 -7.92 -1.74
C ARG A 85 16.59 -8.75 -2.46
N ALA A 86 16.28 -8.44 -3.72
CA ALA A 86 15.30 -9.13 -4.56
C ALA A 86 15.92 -10.30 -5.33
#